data_AF-A0A817WP03-F1
#
_entry.id   AF-A0A817WP03-F1
#
_cell.length_a   1.000
_cell.length_b   1.000
_cell.length_c   1.000
_cell.angle_alpha   90.00
_cell.angle_beta   90.00
_cell.angle_gamma   90.00
#
_symmetry.space_group_name_H-M   'P 1'
#
loop_
_entity.id
_entity.type
_entity.pdbx_description
1 polymer ?
#
loop_
_entity_poly.entity_id
_entity_poly.type
_entity_poly.pdbx_seq_one_letter_code
_entity_poly.pdbx_strand_id
1 'polypeptide(L)'
;MSIFWILIFFELISIEVRSYETTNVKLNPHPTPDQLAWLEQSDIGFLIHYNMATYIPVEYDGCNRVPSLVPDINLFYPDTVDTDNWVQTFVDTGAKYAILVAKHNCGFATWPTNVHFQLTTNETISYNYSVTYSPVSDTDYVDHFVDSCNQAGIKTGVYYSTIWNNWLNVRDARVQPGPLAPGQMPITQETYESIVLQQLEELWSNYGPLLEIWFDGGYSQSLKAGISMLVQKYQSHASIFNGFGLTNNSIRNIGNEFGYANEDTWLTVNDSGQEDPNGNRYSVPECPTTLQVSDRWFYGGADFPIRPLQELVDTYHTTVGRNCKLVFDLAVGRDGLVDPKHASRYKEFGDYIRGCYGTPLASEFNCSGNICILRFPSTHLADRVVIRENLRSPSGASIRQWSLDGLMMWGDCLGCWIPIPPAKGQSIGNKRIVLFGEAVLMQAIRLNVYSTVGGPPILAQFDAYLCQ
;
A
#
# COMPACT_ATOMS: atom_id res chain seq x y z
N MET A 1 -60.17 74.61 -25.41
CA MET A 1 -59.03 73.75 -25.82
C MET A 1 -58.55 73.02 -24.59
N SER A 2 -58.96 71.77 -24.45
CA SER A 2 -58.72 70.95 -23.25
C SER A 2 -57.40 70.18 -23.36
N ILE A 3 -56.64 70.20 -22.27
CA ILE A 3 -55.37 69.49 -22.08
C ILE A 3 -55.70 68.06 -21.62
N PHE A 4 -55.29 67.05 -22.39
CA PHE A 4 -55.38 65.64 -21.98
C PHE A 4 -54.02 65.16 -21.47
N TRP A 5 -54.01 64.66 -20.24
CA TRP A 5 -52.87 64.03 -19.58
C TRP A 5 -52.75 62.57 -20.04
N ILE A 6 -51.54 62.15 -20.42
CA ILE A 6 -51.21 60.73 -20.67
C ILE A 6 -50.60 60.17 -19.37
N LEU A 7 -51.34 59.25 -18.73
CA LEU A 7 -50.88 58.44 -17.61
C LEU A 7 -50.12 57.23 -18.16
N ILE A 8 -48.85 57.08 -17.80
CA ILE A 8 -48.03 55.90 -18.08
C ILE A 8 -48.16 54.94 -16.89
N PHE A 9 -48.76 53.78 -17.12
CA PHE A 9 -48.78 52.66 -16.17
C PHE A 9 -47.43 51.92 -16.24
N PHE A 10 -46.72 51.82 -15.12
CA PHE A 10 -45.61 50.90 -14.95
C PHE A 10 -46.15 49.57 -14.38
N GLU A 11 -46.15 48.51 -15.18
CA GLU A 11 -46.34 47.14 -14.69
C GLU A 11 -45.06 46.68 -13.96
N LEU A 12 -45.19 46.40 -12.67
CA LEU A 12 -44.18 45.73 -11.86
C LEU A 12 -44.15 44.25 -12.24
N ILE A 13 -43.10 43.83 -12.96
CA ILE A 13 -42.80 42.42 -13.18
C ILE A 13 -42.17 41.86 -11.90
N SER A 14 -42.93 41.07 -11.16
CA SER A 14 -42.43 40.27 -10.03
C SER A 14 -41.56 39.13 -10.56
N ILE A 15 -40.24 39.25 -10.43
CA ILE A 15 -39.30 38.15 -10.67
C ILE A 15 -39.35 37.23 -9.46
N GLU A 16 -40.04 36.09 -9.57
CA GLU A 16 -39.89 34.99 -8.62
C GLU A 16 -38.49 34.38 -8.77
N VAL A 17 -37.61 34.71 -7.83
CA VAL A 17 -36.35 33.99 -7.65
C VAL A 17 -36.70 32.61 -7.08
N ARG A 18 -36.76 31.58 -7.96
CA ARG A 18 -36.70 30.19 -7.50
C ARG A 18 -35.36 29.99 -6.81
N SER A 19 -35.37 29.85 -5.50
CA SER A 19 -34.25 29.30 -4.76
C SER A 19 -34.02 27.88 -5.27
N TYR A 20 -32.92 27.66 -5.99
CA TYR A 20 -32.41 26.30 -6.16
C TYR A 20 -32.03 25.80 -4.77
N GLU A 21 -32.76 24.81 -4.26
CA GLU A 21 -32.23 23.98 -3.18
C GLU A 21 -30.92 23.39 -3.69
N THR A 22 -29.79 23.89 -3.17
CA THR A 22 -28.55 23.15 -3.22
C THR A 22 -28.79 21.88 -2.43
N THR A 23 -29.10 20.78 -3.13
CA THR A 23 -28.96 19.46 -2.54
C THR A 23 -27.56 19.43 -1.95
N ASN A 24 -27.46 19.29 -0.63
CA ASN A 24 -26.19 19.05 0.04
C ASN A 24 -25.71 17.67 -0.43
N VAL A 25 -25.12 17.61 -1.63
CA VAL A 25 -24.44 16.42 -2.11
C VAL A 25 -23.28 16.24 -1.15
N LYS A 26 -23.39 15.22 -0.29
CA LYS A 26 -22.26 14.80 0.53
C LYS A 26 -21.13 14.44 -0.44
N LEU A 27 -20.14 15.32 -0.53
CA LEU A 27 -18.95 15.06 -1.35
C LEU A 27 -18.27 13.81 -0.81
N ASN A 28 -17.91 12.93 -1.73
CA ASN A 28 -17.18 11.71 -1.40
C ASN A 28 -15.75 12.11 -0.94
N PRO A 29 -15.16 11.49 0.08
CA PRO A 29 -13.77 11.76 0.42
C PRO A 29 -12.84 11.47 -0.77
N HIS A 30 -11.88 12.34 -1.01
CA HIS A 30 -10.90 12.21 -2.09
C HIS A 30 -9.49 11.96 -1.52
N PRO A 31 -8.64 11.23 -2.25
CA PRO A 31 -7.22 11.17 -1.91
C PRO A 31 -6.61 12.58 -2.01
N THR A 32 -5.58 12.83 -1.20
CA THR A 32 -4.68 13.96 -1.45
C THR A 32 -3.92 13.76 -2.77
N PRO A 33 -3.33 14.82 -3.36
CA PRO A 33 -2.47 14.66 -4.53
C PRO A 33 -1.34 13.64 -4.32
N ASP A 34 -0.77 13.58 -3.11
CA ASP A 34 0.30 12.65 -2.76
C ASP A 34 -0.19 11.21 -2.61
N GLN A 35 -1.32 10.98 -1.92
CA GLN A 35 -1.94 9.63 -1.85
C GLN A 35 -2.32 9.12 -3.23
N LEU A 36 -2.78 10.01 -4.10
CA LEU A 36 -3.09 9.65 -5.45
C LEU A 36 -1.82 9.33 -6.25
N ALA A 37 -0.76 10.12 -6.11
CA ALA A 37 0.54 9.82 -6.72
C ALA A 37 1.10 8.48 -6.23
N TRP A 38 0.88 8.12 -4.97
CA TRP A 38 1.20 6.80 -4.40
C TRP A 38 0.36 5.69 -5.04
N LEU A 39 -0.97 5.86 -5.10
CA LEU A 39 -1.88 4.90 -5.75
C LEU A 39 -1.55 4.66 -7.23
N GLU A 40 -0.99 5.65 -7.91
CA GLU A 40 -0.67 5.59 -9.33
C GLU A 40 0.72 5.00 -9.64
N GLN A 41 1.60 4.75 -8.65
CA GLN A 41 2.94 4.18 -8.90
C GLN A 41 2.88 2.79 -9.52
N SER A 42 2.41 1.80 -8.76
CA SER A 42 2.23 0.41 -9.16
C SER A 42 1.24 -0.27 -8.23
N ASP A 43 0.62 -1.35 -8.67
CA ASP A 43 -0.28 -2.13 -7.80
C ASP A 43 0.46 -3.10 -6.86
N ILE A 44 1.76 -3.27 -7.10
CA ILE A 44 2.65 -4.16 -6.36
C ILE A 44 3.81 -3.31 -5.81
N GLY A 45 4.10 -3.46 -4.53
CA GLY A 45 5.31 -2.99 -3.86
C GLY A 45 6.05 -4.13 -3.17
N PHE A 46 7.21 -3.82 -2.59
CA PHE A 46 7.99 -4.78 -1.80
C PHE A 46 8.33 -4.24 -0.42
N LEU A 47 8.31 -5.09 0.60
CA LEU A 47 8.84 -4.83 1.93
C LEU A 47 10.02 -5.75 2.20
N ILE A 48 11.20 -5.21 2.43
CA ILE A 48 12.45 -5.97 2.42
C ILE A 48 12.87 -6.26 3.86
N HIS A 49 12.73 -7.51 4.28
CA HIS A 49 13.19 -7.98 5.58
C HIS A 49 14.62 -8.48 5.49
N TYR A 50 15.54 -7.57 5.85
CA TYR A 50 16.95 -7.88 6.01
C TYR A 50 17.54 -7.08 7.17
N ASN A 51 17.76 -7.76 8.30
CA ASN A 51 18.21 -7.16 9.56
C ASN A 51 18.86 -8.25 10.42
N MET A 52 19.18 -7.98 11.69
CA MET A 52 19.78 -8.94 12.62
C MET A 52 19.03 -10.28 12.68
N ALA A 53 17.70 -10.26 12.54
CA ALA A 53 16.88 -11.48 12.55
C ALA A 53 17.17 -12.47 11.40
N THR A 54 17.84 -12.04 10.33
CA THR A 54 18.32 -12.93 9.26
C THR A 54 19.38 -13.93 9.75
N TYR A 55 20.14 -13.55 10.78
CA TYR A 55 21.33 -14.26 11.26
C TYR A 55 21.10 -15.11 12.51
N ILE A 56 19.90 -15.08 13.07
CA ILE A 56 19.52 -15.87 14.25
C ILE A 56 18.77 -17.15 13.85
N PRO A 57 18.54 -18.09 14.80
CA PRO A 57 17.73 -19.28 14.53
C PRO A 57 16.33 -18.93 14.00
N VAL A 58 15.84 -19.74 13.07
CA VAL A 58 14.64 -19.46 12.26
C VAL A 58 13.36 -19.34 13.09
N GLU A 59 13.30 -19.97 14.26
CA GLU A 59 12.19 -19.89 15.20
C GLU A 59 11.98 -18.49 15.82
N TYR A 60 12.97 -17.60 15.70
CA TYR A 60 12.94 -16.25 16.25
C TYR A 60 12.67 -15.19 15.18
N ASP A 61 11.79 -15.49 14.23
CA ASP A 61 11.40 -14.60 13.12
C ASP A 61 11.15 -13.16 13.61
N GLY A 62 12.01 -12.24 13.14
CA GLY A 62 11.97 -10.83 13.50
C GLY A 62 12.29 -10.47 14.97
N CYS A 63 12.69 -11.39 15.83
CA CYS A 63 12.74 -11.23 17.30
C CYS A 63 11.34 -11.02 17.96
N ASN A 64 10.25 -11.40 17.27
CA ASN A 64 8.88 -11.05 17.68
C ASN A 64 8.38 -11.72 18.96
N ARG A 65 8.87 -12.93 19.27
CA ARG A 65 8.28 -13.79 20.31
C ARG A 65 9.19 -14.04 21.51
N VAL A 66 10.39 -13.46 21.51
CA VAL A 66 11.39 -13.66 22.57
C VAL A 66 11.92 -12.31 23.02
N PRO A 67 11.20 -11.60 23.92
CA PRO A 67 11.54 -10.22 24.29
C PRO A 67 12.91 -10.05 24.96
N SER A 68 13.45 -11.12 25.54
CA SER A 68 14.75 -11.13 26.22
C SER A 68 15.92 -11.38 25.26
N LEU A 69 15.66 -11.69 23.98
CA LEU A 69 16.70 -12.04 23.03
C LEU A 69 17.37 -10.78 22.47
N VAL A 70 18.61 -10.55 22.87
CA VAL A 70 19.51 -9.57 22.24
C VAL A 70 20.61 -10.34 21.51
N PRO A 71 20.51 -10.51 20.18
CA PRO A 71 21.54 -11.20 19.41
C PRO A 71 22.90 -10.52 19.51
N ASP A 72 23.99 -11.29 19.51
CA ASP A 72 25.35 -10.73 19.42
C ASP A 72 25.50 -9.98 18.10
N ILE A 73 26.01 -8.74 18.17
CA ILE A 73 26.19 -7.86 17.01
C ILE A 73 27.12 -8.46 15.95
N ASN A 74 28.05 -9.33 16.35
CA ASN A 74 28.99 -9.99 15.45
C ASN A 74 28.32 -11.05 14.55
N LEU A 75 27.06 -11.40 14.81
CA LEU A 75 26.29 -12.30 13.94
C LEU A 75 25.92 -11.64 12.60
N PHE A 76 25.78 -10.31 12.56
CA PHE A 76 25.43 -9.60 11.34
C PHE A 76 26.67 -9.41 10.46
N TYR A 77 26.94 -10.41 9.64
CA TYR A 77 28.13 -10.49 8.80
C TYR A 77 27.81 -11.14 7.44
N PRO A 78 27.25 -10.39 6.49
CA PRO A 78 27.07 -10.89 5.13
C PRO A 78 28.38 -11.10 4.40
N ASP A 79 28.40 -12.06 3.48
CA ASP A 79 29.51 -12.28 2.57
C ASP A 79 29.60 -11.16 1.51
N THR A 80 28.46 -10.80 0.88
CA THR A 80 28.39 -9.75 -0.14
C THR A 80 27.00 -9.14 -0.18
N VAL A 81 26.90 -7.85 0.13
CA VAL A 81 25.64 -7.10 0.02
C VAL A 81 25.56 -6.48 -1.36
N ASP A 82 24.54 -6.86 -2.11
CA ASP A 82 24.26 -6.30 -3.43
C ASP A 82 22.79 -5.89 -3.49
N THR A 83 22.53 -4.59 -3.35
CA THR A 83 21.18 -4.04 -3.41
C THR A 83 20.64 -3.95 -4.85
N ASP A 84 21.50 -3.96 -5.88
CA ASP A 84 21.07 -4.05 -7.27
C ASP A 84 20.46 -5.44 -7.54
N ASN A 85 21.01 -6.50 -6.94
CA ASN A 85 20.42 -7.83 -6.95
C ASN A 85 19.00 -7.85 -6.36
N TRP A 86 18.76 -7.11 -5.27
CA TRP A 86 17.43 -7.02 -4.66
C TRP A 86 16.47 -6.27 -5.59
N VAL A 87 16.92 -5.12 -6.12
CA VAL A 87 16.13 -4.28 -7.01
C VAL A 87 15.71 -5.00 -8.28
N GLN A 88 16.56 -5.86 -8.85
CA GLN A 88 16.21 -6.67 -10.01
C GLN A 88 14.97 -7.53 -9.77
N THR A 89 14.79 -8.05 -8.55
CA THR A 89 13.61 -8.84 -8.17
C THR A 89 12.33 -8.01 -8.26
N PHE A 90 12.37 -6.74 -7.85
CA PHE A 90 11.20 -5.84 -7.91
C PHE A 90 10.89 -5.41 -9.34
N VAL A 91 11.94 -5.13 -10.13
CA VAL A 91 11.81 -4.80 -11.55
C VAL A 91 11.16 -5.96 -12.31
N ASP A 92 11.56 -7.19 -12.00
CA ASP A 92 11.04 -8.40 -12.64
C ASP A 92 9.55 -8.64 -12.36
N THR A 93 8.96 -8.07 -11.30
CA THR A 93 7.50 -8.10 -11.08
C THR A 93 6.76 -6.91 -11.67
N GLY A 94 7.47 -5.87 -12.09
CA GLY A 94 6.89 -4.59 -12.52
C GLY A 94 6.52 -3.65 -11.37
N ALA A 95 6.99 -3.92 -10.14
CA ALA A 95 6.86 -2.99 -9.02
C ALA A 95 7.56 -1.66 -9.32
N LYS A 96 7.06 -0.58 -8.71
CA LYS A 96 7.60 0.78 -8.83
C LYS A 96 8.01 1.38 -7.50
N TYR A 97 7.84 0.64 -6.40
CA TYR A 97 8.32 1.04 -5.10
C TYR A 97 8.73 -0.16 -4.24
N ALA A 98 9.63 0.10 -3.30
CA ALA A 98 10.04 -0.85 -2.28
C ALA A 98 10.33 -0.13 -0.95
N ILE A 99 10.15 -0.83 0.16
CA ILE A 99 10.35 -0.36 1.52
C ILE A 99 11.43 -1.20 2.19
N LEU A 100 12.47 -0.58 2.73
CA LEU A 100 13.51 -1.28 3.49
C LEU A 100 13.22 -1.28 4.99
N VAL A 101 13.37 -2.43 5.65
CA VAL A 101 13.37 -2.55 7.10
C VAL A 101 14.68 -2.02 7.69
N ALA A 102 14.76 -0.70 7.87
CA ALA A 102 15.92 -0.03 8.44
C ALA A 102 16.15 -0.46 9.90
N LYS A 103 15.07 -0.65 10.67
CA LYS A 103 15.14 -1.20 12.02
C LYS A 103 13.92 -2.06 12.37
N HIS A 104 14.16 -3.32 12.71
CA HIS A 104 13.15 -4.25 13.21
C HIS A 104 13.19 -4.42 14.75
N ASN A 105 12.40 -5.35 15.26
CA ASN A 105 12.12 -5.57 16.68
C ASN A 105 13.34 -6.04 17.51
N CYS A 106 14.38 -6.60 16.88
CA CYS A 106 15.65 -6.87 17.58
C CYS A 106 16.30 -5.57 18.10
N GLY A 107 16.02 -4.43 17.44
CA GLY A 107 16.59 -3.12 17.74
C GLY A 107 17.85 -2.77 16.94
N PHE A 108 18.31 -3.64 16.05
CA PHE A 108 19.52 -3.40 15.27
C PHE A 108 19.26 -2.41 14.12
N ALA A 109 20.02 -1.31 14.08
CA ALA A 109 19.93 -0.30 13.03
C ALA A 109 20.86 -0.64 11.86
N THR A 110 20.32 -0.72 10.64
CA THR A 110 21.07 -1.09 9.43
C THR A 110 21.76 0.10 8.72
N TRP A 111 21.80 1.25 9.36
CA TRP A 111 22.52 2.45 8.91
C TRP A 111 23.44 2.97 10.02
N PRO A 112 24.46 3.78 9.70
CA PRO A 112 25.41 4.32 10.67
C PRO A 112 24.80 5.49 11.47
N THR A 113 23.83 5.16 12.33
CA THR A 113 23.18 6.12 13.25
C THR A 113 24.21 6.79 14.18
N ASN A 114 24.07 8.11 14.36
CA ASN A 114 24.92 8.94 15.21
C ASN A 114 24.24 9.30 16.55
N VAL A 115 23.13 8.64 16.88
CA VAL A 115 22.37 8.93 18.08
C VAL A 115 23.17 8.57 19.33
N HIS A 116 23.27 9.54 20.25
CA HIS A 116 23.77 9.34 21.60
C HIS A 116 22.63 9.52 22.61
N PHE A 117 22.65 8.76 23.70
CA PHE A 117 21.61 8.83 24.72
C PHE A 117 22.14 8.51 26.11
N GLN A 118 21.39 8.94 27.12
CA GLN A 118 21.75 8.74 28.52
C GLN A 118 21.06 7.49 29.10
N LEU A 119 21.85 6.66 29.77
CA LEU A 119 21.39 5.53 30.58
C LEU A 119 20.85 5.99 31.94
N THR A 120 20.09 5.14 32.64
CA THR A 120 19.64 5.44 34.01
C THR A 120 20.79 5.50 35.03
N THR A 121 21.98 5.02 34.65
CA THR A 121 23.24 5.17 35.40
C THR A 121 23.88 6.56 35.24
N ASN A 122 23.27 7.45 34.44
CA ASN A 122 23.75 8.77 34.02
C ASN A 122 24.93 8.77 33.02
N GLU A 123 25.37 7.60 32.55
CA GLU A 123 26.34 7.48 31.48
C GLU A 123 25.68 7.83 30.13
N THR A 124 26.40 8.59 29.28
CA THR A 124 25.97 8.84 27.89
C THR A 124 26.73 7.91 26.97
N ILE A 125 26.00 7.15 26.16
CA ILE A 125 26.57 6.19 25.20
C ILE A 125 26.06 6.48 23.78
N SER A 126 26.78 6.00 22.78
CA SER A 126 26.25 5.90 21.41
C SER A 126 25.22 4.76 21.30
N TYR A 127 24.31 4.86 20.33
CA TYR A 127 23.51 3.72 19.89
C TYR A 127 24.40 2.68 19.22
N ASN A 128 25.01 1.81 20.04
CA ASN A 128 26.03 0.86 19.60
C ASN A 128 25.48 -0.51 19.17
N TYR A 129 24.17 -0.61 18.98
CA TYR A 129 23.52 -1.77 18.37
C TYR A 129 23.13 -1.46 16.92
N SER A 130 24.13 -1.13 16.11
CA SER A 130 24.00 -0.70 14.72
C SER A 130 25.13 -1.26 13.86
N VAL A 131 24.98 -1.17 12.54
CA VAL A 131 26.01 -1.61 11.57
C VAL A 131 27.40 -1.04 11.88
N THR A 132 27.51 0.20 12.37
CA THR A 132 28.78 0.84 12.76
C THR A 132 29.63 0.00 13.73
N TYR A 133 29.01 -0.85 14.53
CA TYR A 133 29.66 -1.68 15.54
C TYR A 133 29.65 -3.17 15.20
N SER A 134 29.21 -3.54 14.00
CA SER A 134 29.26 -4.91 13.49
C SER A 134 30.49 -5.12 12.61
N PRO A 135 30.77 -6.36 12.17
CA PRO A 135 31.87 -6.67 11.26
C PRO A 135 31.77 -6.00 9.87
N VAL A 136 30.67 -5.30 9.56
CA VAL A 136 30.43 -4.53 8.33
C VAL A 136 30.26 -3.04 8.64
N SER A 137 31.10 -2.51 9.55
CA SER A 137 31.06 -1.14 10.09
C SER A 137 31.02 -0.01 9.07
N ASP A 138 31.51 -0.26 7.87
CA ASP A 138 31.63 0.74 6.81
C ASP A 138 30.45 0.70 5.81
N THR A 139 29.39 -0.08 6.09
CA THR A 139 28.23 -0.26 5.20
C THR A 139 27.00 0.52 5.70
N ASP A 140 26.42 1.35 4.85
CA ASP A 140 25.08 1.93 5.03
C ASP A 140 24.09 1.23 4.09
N TYR A 141 23.26 0.35 4.65
CA TYR A 141 22.30 -0.43 3.85
C TYR A 141 21.13 0.41 3.35
N VAL A 142 20.79 1.49 4.05
CA VAL A 142 19.71 2.38 3.63
C VAL A 142 20.17 3.21 2.43
N ASP A 143 21.41 3.70 2.46
CA ASP A 143 22.03 4.43 1.34
C ASP A 143 22.16 3.55 0.09
N HIS A 144 22.76 2.37 0.22
CA HIS A 144 22.90 1.42 -0.89
C HIS A 144 21.55 1.06 -1.52
N PHE A 145 20.54 0.78 -0.68
CA PHE A 145 19.18 0.49 -1.15
C PHE A 145 18.59 1.67 -1.92
N VAL A 146 18.70 2.88 -1.38
CA VAL A 146 18.15 4.08 -2.02
C VAL A 146 18.83 4.37 -3.34
N ASP A 147 20.15 4.22 -3.42
CA ASP A 147 20.92 4.41 -4.64
C ASP A 147 20.54 3.40 -5.73
N SER A 148 20.49 2.11 -5.41
CA SER A 148 20.07 1.06 -6.34
C SER A 148 18.64 1.30 -6.85
N CYS A 149 17.72 1.66 -5.96
CA CYS A 149 16.34 1.99 -6.35
C CYS A 149 16.28 3.21 -7.27
N ASN A 150 17.00 4.29 -6.93
CA ASN A 150 17.03 5.51 -7.75
C ASN A 150 17.57 5.22 -9.16
N GLN A 151 18.63 4.42 -9.28
CA GLN A 151 19.21 4.03 -10.57
C GLN A 151 18.22 3.23 -11.44
N ALA A 152 17.39 2.37 -10.81
CA ALA A 152 16.37 1.60 -11.50
C ALA A 152 15.02 2.32 -11.67
N GLY A 153 14.88 3.56 -11.16
CA GLY A 153 13.62 4.30 -11.19
C GLY A 153 12.53 3.74 -10.26
N ILE A 154 12.95 3.02 -9.21
CA ILE A 154 12.08 2.51 -8.13
C ILE A 154 12.02 3.56 -7.02
N LYS A 155 10.81 3.87 -6.55
CA LYS A 155 10.59 4.75 -5.41
C LYS A 155 10.86 4.02 -4.09
N THR A 156 11.33 4.75 -3.10
CA THR A 156 11.79 4.15 -1.85
C THR A 156 10.87 4.50 -0.70
N GLY A 157 10.79 3.58 0.25
CA GLY A 157 10.23 3.81 1.56
C GLY A 157 11.12 3.20 2.63
N VAL A 158 10.85 3.56 3.89
CA VAL A 158 11.56 3.00 5.05
C VAL A 158 10.58 2.53 6.10
N TYR A 159 10.89 1.38 6.68
CA TYR A 159 10.23 0.81 7.83
C TYR A 159 11.06 1.09 9.09
N TYR A 160 10.38 1.44 10.17
CA TYR A 160 10.98 1.59 11.48
C TYR A 160 10.04 1.08 12.59
N SER A 161 10.50 0.11 13.39
CA SER A 161 9.74 -0.34 14.56
C SER A 161 9.80 0.66 15.70
N THR A 162 8.64 1.23 16.05
CA THR A 162 8.49 2.10 17.24
C THR A 162 7.83 1.36 18.42
N ILE A 163 7.19 0.22 18.15
CA ILE A 163 6.42 -0.53 19.14
C ILE A 163 7.30 -1.51 19.92
N TRP A 164 8.38 -2.00 19.31
CA TRP A 164 9.17 -3.07 19.89
C TRP A 164 10.67 -2.87 19.66
N ASN A 165 11.45 -3.08 20.70
CA ASN A 165 12.92 -3.07 20.64
C ASN A 165 13.50 -3.94 21.76
N ASN A 166 13.98 -5.14 21.42
CA ASN A 166 14.55 -6.05 22.41
C ASN A 166 15.76 -5.45 23.12
N TRP A 167 16.69 -4.84 22.37
CA TRP A 167 17.91 -4.24 22.92
C TRP A 167 17.62 -3.14 23.95
N LEU A 168 16.58 -2.33 23.73
CA LEU A 168 16.14 -1.28 24.65
C LEU A 168 15.07 -1.72 25.65
N ASN A 169 14.74 -3.02 25.70
CA ASN A 169 13.69 -3.59 26.54
C ASN A 169 12.32 -2.92 26.37
N VAL A 170 11.92 -2.67 25.12
CA VAL A 170 10.65 -2.04 24.75
C VAL A 170 9.67 -3.05 24.17
N ARG A 171 8.43 -3.02 24.67
CA ARG A 171 7.25 -3.70 24.11
C ARG A 171 6.05 -2.76 24.19
N ASP A 172 5.14 -2.85 23.23
CA ASP A 172 3.94 -1.99 23.16
C ASP A 172 4.27 -0.49 23.27
N ALA A 173 5.38 -0.08 22.63
CA ALA A 173 5.98 1.25 22.69
C ALA A 173 6.37 1.74 24.09
N ARG A 174 6.53 0.83 25.06
CA ARG A 174 6.90 1.12 26.45
C ARG A 174 8.16 0.39 26.87
N VAL A 175 9.09 1.12 27.49
CA VAL A 175 10.19 0.53 28.25
C VAL A 175 9.61 -0.27 29.40
N GLN A 176 10.03 -1.53 29.50
CA GLN A 176 9.42 -2.49 30.39
C GLN A 176 10.07 -2.42 31.78
N PRO A 177 9.28 -2.49 32.87
CA PRO A 177 9.83 -2.51 34.22
C PRO A 177 10.49 -3.86 34.54
N GLY A 178 11.35 -3.88 35.55
CA GLY A 178 11.95 -5.09 36.08
C GLY A 178 13.42 -5.30 35.68
N PRO A 179 13.99 -6.48 36.01
CA PRO A 179 15.37 -6.77 35.67
C PRO A 179 15.57 -6.87 34.16
N LEU A 180 16.71 -6.37 33.69
CA LEU A 180 17.12 -6.46 32.30
C LEU A 180 17.64 -7.87 31.98
N ALA A 181 17.26 -8.38 30.81
CA ALA A 181 17.91 -9.55 30.24
C ALA A 181 19.34 -9.22 29.77
N PRO A 182 20.22 -10.23 29.60
CA PRO A 182 21.56 -10.02 29.10
C PRO A 182 21.58 -9.19 27.80
N GLY A 183 22.42 -8.15 27.77
CA GLY A 183 22.59 -7.27 26.61
C GLY A 183 21.58 -6.13 26.50
N GLN A 184 20.49 -6.11 27.29
CA GLN A 184 19.53 -5.01 27.25
C GLN A 184 20.06 -3.75 27.95
N MET A 185 19.59 -2.58 27.51
CA MET A 185 20.05 -1.28 28.00
C MET A 185 19.12 -0.67 29.07
N PRO A 186 19.69 -0.14 30.17
CA PRO A 186 18.91 0.55 31.21
C PRO A 186 18.57 1.97 30.78
N ILE A 187 17.40 2.17 30.18
CA ILE A 187 16.91 3.48 29.72
C ILE A 187 15.58 3.87 30.38
N THR A 188 15.21 5.14 30.27
CA THR A 188 13.87 5.63 30.60
C THR A 188 12.98 5.64 29.36
N GLN A 189 11.66 5.79 29.56
CA GLN A 189 10.72 6.00 28.46
C GLN A 189 11.04 7.26 27.65
N GLU A 190 11.40 8.36 28.33
CA GLU A 190 11.76 9.63 27.67
C GLU A 190 13.02 9.47 26.82
N THR A 191 14.01 8.74 27.32
CA THR A 191 15.21 8.36 26.56
C THR A 191 14.83 7.57 25.30
N TYR A 192 13.94 6.58 25.41
CA TYR A 192 13.49 5.79 24.26
C TYR A 192 12.82 6.67 23.21
N GLU A 193 11.89 7.53 23.62
CA GLU A 193 11.16 8.42 22.71
C GLU A 193 12.10 9.40 22.01
N SER A 194 13.09 9.93 22.74
CA SER A 194 14.15 10.79 22.18
C SER A 194 15.01 10.04 21.15
N ILE A 195 15.42 8.80 21.44
CA ILE A 195 16.15 7.96 20.46
C ILE A 195 15.32 7.77 19.19
N VAL A 196 14.02 7.45 19.34
CA VAL A 196 13.13 7.25 18.20
C VAL A 196 13.06 8.50 17.33
N LEU A 197 12.80 9.67 17.91
CA LEU A 197 12.68 10.90 17.13
C LEU A 197 13.99 11.28 16.44
N GLN A 198 15.14 11.10 17.09
CA GLN A 198 16.45 11.37 16.48
C GLN A 198 16.75 10.41 15.32
N GLN A 199 16.46 9.12 15.47
CA GLN A 199 16.66 8.13 14.39
C GLN A 199 15.70 8.36 13.21
N LEU A 200 14.45 8.75 13.47
CA LEU A 200 13.53 9.13 12.41
C LEU A 200 13.99 10.40 11.69
N GLU A 201 14.55 11.38 12.42
CA GLU A 201 15.16 12.57 11.80
C GLU A 201 16.33 12.19 10.87
N GLU A 202 17.24 11.31 11.29
CA GLU A 202 18.32 10.81 10.42
C GLU A 202 17.77 10.16 9.14
N LEU A 203 16.84 9.22 9.28
CA LEU A 203 16.27 8.48 8.16
C LEU A 203 15.52 9.38 7.17
N TRP A 204 14.86 10.43 7.66
CA TRP A 204 14.00 11.27 6.83
C TRP A 204 14.71 12.49 6.25
N SER A 205 15.85 12.89 6.82
CA SER A 205 16.62 14.03 6.33
C SER A 205 17.75 13.64 5.38
N ASN A 206 18.30 12.42 5.51
CA ASN A 206 19.54 12.04 4.82
C ASN A 206 19.35 11.16 3.57
N TYR A 207 18.23 10.44 3.45
CA TYR A 207 18.05 9.40 2.40
C TYR A 207 17.07 9.80 1.29
N GLY A 208 16.93 11.11 1.06
CA GLY A 208 16.10 11.66 0.00
C GLY A 208 14.58 11.58 0.25
N PRO A 209 13.76 11.91 -0.77
CA PRO A 209 12.30 11.87 -0.66
C PRO A 209 11.79 10.42 -0.63
N LEU A 210 11.02 10.10 0.40
CA LEU A 210 10.44 8.78 0.59
C LEU A 210 8.99 8.79 0.09
N LEU A 211 8.66 7.81 -0.75
CA LEU A 211 7.29 7.57 -1.16
C LEU A 211 6.45 7.08 0.02
N GLU A 212 7.03 6.22 0.86
CA GLU A 212 6.31 5.56 1.95
C GLU A 212 7.11 5.48 3.25
N ILE A 213 6.43 5.70 4.38
CA ILE A 213 6.97 5.48 5.73
C ILE A 213 6.12 4.42 6.42
N TRP A 214 6.76 3.35 6.88
CA TRP A 214 6.07 2.21 7.46
C TRP A 214 6.24 2.12 8.98
N PHE A 215 5.14 2.34 9.71
CA PHE A 215 5.07 2.13 11.15
C PHE A 215 4.30 0.85 11.48
N ASP A 216 5.01 -0.26 11.56
CA ASP A 216 4.39 -1.53 11.97
C ASP A 216 4.01 -1.50 13.45
N GLY A 217 2.80 -1.98 13.73
CA GLY A 217 2.09 -1.80 14.99
C GLY A 217 1.76 -0.33 15.34
N GLY A 218 2.13 0.64 14.51
CA GLY A 218 1.87 2.06 14.71
C GLY A 218 2.94 2.78 15.53
N TYR A 219 2.51 3.74 16.35
CA TYR A 219 3.35 4.58 17.22
C TYR A 219 2.61 4.96 18.50
N SER A 220 3.35 5.30 19.56
CA SER A 220 2.74 5.76 20.82
C SER A 220 2.14 7.16 20.68
N GLN A 221 1.11 7.45 21.47
CA GLN A 221 0.49 8.78 21.49
C GLN A 221 1.48 9.90 21.93
N SER A 222 2.48 9.59 22.75
CA SER A 222 3.54 10.53 23.14
C SER A 222 4.45 10.92 21.98
N LEU A 223 4.78 9.96 21.10
CA LEU A 223 5.61 10.21 19.91
C LEU A 223 4.89 11.03 18.82
N LYS A 224 3.56 10.98 18.79
CA LYS A 224 2.74 11.56 17.71
C LYS A 224 3.12 13.00 17.35
N ALA A 225 3.29 13.88 18.34
CA ALA A 225 3.62 15.28 18.08
C ALA A 225 5.00 15.45 17.43
N GLY A 226 6.01 14.72 17.92
CA GLY A 226 7.35 14.73 17.36
C GLY A 226 7.39 14.16 15.94
N ILE A 227 6.75 13.01 15.72
CA ILE A 227 6.62 12.38 14.42
C ILE A 227 5.92 13.33 13.44
N SER A 228 4.80 13.96 13.82
CA SER A 228 4.09 14.93 12.96
C SER A 228 4.98 16.10 12.54
N MET A 229 5.80 16.65 13.45
CA MET A 229 6.73 17.73 13.12
C MET A 229 7.80 17.28 12.13
N LEU A 230 8.38 16.10 12.34
CA LEU A 230 9.41 15.54 11.46
C LEU A 230 8.85 15.22 10.07
N VAL A 231 7.65 14.62 9.98
CA VAL A 231 6.95 14.40 8.71
C VAL A 231 6.73 15.72 7.97
N GLN A 232 6.18 16.74 8.65
CA GLN A 232 5.95 18.05 8.02
C GLN A 232 7.25 18.71 7.53
N LYS A 233 8.35 18.54 8.29
CA LYS A 233 9.64 19.16 7.97
C LYS A 233 10.36 18.48 6.81
N TYR A 234 10.34 17.14 6.76
CA TYR A 234 11.21 16.37 5.87
C TYR A 234 10.47 15.55 4.81
N GLN A 235 9.27 15.04 5.11
CA GLN A 235 8.59 14.01 4.32
C GLN A 235 7.08 14.29 4.18
N SER A 236 6.69 15.54 3.96
CA SER A 236 5.28 15.96 3.93
C SER A 236 4.47 15.34 2.79
N HIS A 237 5.17 14.85 1.77
CA HIS A 237 4.62 14.15 0.60
C HIS A 237 4.50 12.63 0.80
N ALA A 238 5.15 12.05 1.81
CA ALA A 238 5.14 10.61 2.02
C ALA A 238 3.74 10.11 2.39
N SER A 239 3.38 8.92 1.89
CA SER A 239 2.25 8.17 2.41
C SER A 239 2.71 7.34 3.62
N ILE A 240 1.89 7.27 4.67
CA ILE A 240 2.31 6.66 5.94
C ILE A 240 1.42 5.48 6.28
N PHE A 241 2.00 4.29 6.30
CA PHE A 241 1.35 3.07 6.77
C PHE A 241 1.05 3.15 8.27
N ASN A 242 -0.20 2.86 8.64
CA ASN A 242 -0.75 3.12 9.97
C ASN A 242 -0.68 4.60 10.38
N GLY A 243 -0.67 5.52 9.41
CA GLY A 243 -0.57 6.97 9.64
C GLY A 243 -1.88 7.68 9.99
N PHE A 244 -2.97 6.96 10.31
CA PHE A 244 -4.28 7.57 10.49
C PHE A 244 -4.26 8.55 11.68
N GLY A 245 -4.65 9.79 11.43
CA GLY A 245 -4.60 10.86 12.42
C GLY A 245 -3.22 11.46 12.66
N LEU A 246 -2.16 10.96 12.01
CA LEU A 246 -0.82 11.58 11.95
C LEU A 246 -0.69 12.49 10.72
N THR A 247 -1.17 12.00 9.57
CA THR A 247 -1.08 12.64 8.27
C THR A 247 -2.41 12.53 7.53
N ASN A 248 -2.62 13.41 6.54
CA ASN A 248 -3.70 13.25 5.56
C ASN A 248 -3.34 12.21 4.49
N ASN A 249 -2.07 11.80 4.41
CA ASN A 249 -1.57 10.81 3.47
C ASN A 249 -1.54 9.39 4.09
N SER A 250 -2.60 8.99 4.80
CA SER A 250 -2.61 7.71 5.51
C SER A 250 -2.81 6.52 4.58
N ILE A 251 -2.05 5.45 4.82
CA ILE A 251 -2.32 4.10 4.37
C ILE A 251 -2.80 3.29 5.60
N ARG A 252 -3.73 2.36 5.42
CA ARG A 252 -4.17 1.44 6.47
C ARG A 252 -3.75 0.02 6.12
N ASN A 253 -3.31 -0.73 7.13
CA ASN A 253 -3.28 -2.19 7.03
C ASN A 253 -4.71 -2.70 6.77
N ILE A 254 -4.86 -3.65 5.84
CA ILE A 254 -6.14 -4.33 5.60
C ILE A 254 -6.62 -5.15 6.81
N GLY A 255 -5.71 -5.46 7.75
CA GLY A 255 -6.00 -6.16 9.00
C GLY A 255 -5.57 -7.62 9.04
N ASN A 256 -4.75 -8.06 8.07
CA ASN A 256 -4.11 -9.37 8.05
C ASN A 256 -2.82 -9.34 7.21
N GLU A 257 -2.01 -10.40 7.33
CA GLU A 257 -0.73 -10.58 6.61
C GLU A 257 -0.79 -11.72 5.56
N PHE A 258 -2.00 -12.22 5.27
CA PHE A 258 -2.23 -13.33 4.33
C PHE A 258 -2.40 -12.86 2.88
N GLY A 259 -2.24 -11.56 2.60
CA GLY A 259 -2.47 -11.02 1.27
C GLY A 259 -3.94 -11.18 0.84
N TYR A 260 -4.86 -10.80 1.73
CA TYR A 260 -6.30 -10.95 1.49
C TYR A 260 -7.06 -9.67 1.83
N ALA A 261 -7.82 -9.18 0.85
CA ALA A 261 -8.83 -8.15 1.04
C ALA A 261 -10.24 -8.75 0.87
N ASN A 262 -11.21 -8.20 1.57
CA ASN A 262 -12.62 -8.54 1.37
C ASN A 262 -13.03 -8.22 -0.06
N GLU A 263 -14.03 -8.95 -0.57
CA GLU A 263 -14.52 -8.74 -1.93
C GLU A 263 -14.89 -7.27 -2.16
N ASP A 264 -15.66 -6.66 -1.28
CA ASP A 264 -15.91 -5.23 -1.31
C ASP A 264 -15.00 -4.51 -0.30
N THR A 265 -13.93 -3.91 -0.81
CA THR A 265 -12.99 -3.08 -0.04
C THR A 265 -13.13 -1.61 -0.46
N TRP A 266 -13.23 -0.73 0.53
CA TRP A 266 -13.50 0.70 0.37
C TRP A 266 -12.24 1.55 0.58
N LEU A 267 -12.20 2.73 -0.04
CA LEU A 267 -11.13 3.72 0.18
C LEU A 267 -11.48 4.74 1.28
N THR A 268 -12.72 4.67 1.75
CA THR A 268 -13.29 5.55 2.76
C THR A 268 -13.28 4.89 4.13
N VAL A 269 -13.01 5.70 5.14
CA VAL A 269 -13.01 5.29 6.56
C VAL A 269 -13.80 6.28 7.40
N ASN A 270 -14.27 5.83 8.55
CA ASN A 270 -14.90 6.70 9.54
C ASN A 270 -13.85 7.53 10.31
N ASP A 271 -14.30 8.38 11.24
CA ASP A 271 -13.40 9.24 12.05
C ASP A 271 -12.44 8.45 12.97
N SER A 272 -12.64 7.14 13.14
CA SER A 272 -11.75 6.24 13.87
C SER A 272 -10.79 5.46 12.97
N GLY A 273 -10.80 5.71 11.65
CA GLY A 273 -9.94 5.03 10.68
C GLY A 273 -10.40 3.62 10.30
N GLN A 274 -11.59 3.21 10.75
CA GLN A 274 -12.17 1.93 10.36
C GLN A 274 -12.86 2.06 9.00
N GLU A 275 -12.74 1.03 8.18
CA GLU A 275 -13.40 0.95 6.87
C GLU A 275 -14.90 1.22 6.99
N ASP A 276 -15.38 2.18 6.19
CA ASP A 276 -16.79 2.53 6.14
C ASP A 276 -17.13 3.01 4.72
N PRO A 277 -18.03 2.34 3.98
CA PRO A 277 -18.50 2.83 2.69
C PRO A 277 -19.02 4.27 2.76
N ASN A 278 -19.62 4.68 3.87
CA ASN A 278 -20.17 6.02 4.06
C ASN A 278 -19.23 6.94 4.86
N GLY A 279 -17.98 6.53 5.03
CA GLY A 279 -16.93 7.28 5.71
C GLY A 279 -16.75 8.68 5.13
N ASN A 280 -16.27 9.59 5.97
CA ASN A 280 -15.98 11.00 5.66
C ASN A 280 -14.47 11.26 5.53
N ARG A 281 -13.63 10.24 5.74
CA ARG A 281 -12.17 10.30 5.63
C ARG A 281 -11.69 9.33 4.55
N TYR A 282 -10.46 9.53 4.10
CA TYR A 282 -9.81 8.71 3.10
C TYR A 282 -8.57 8.03 3.70
N SER A 283 -8.42 6.73 3.48
CA SER A 283 -7.23 5.98 3.85
C SER A 283 -7.16 4.78 2.92
N VAL A 284 -6.05 4.60 2.22
CA VAL A 284 -5.92 3.54 1.20
C VAL A 284 -5.56 2.22 1.85
N PRO A 285 -6.14 1.07 1.45
CA PRO A 285 -5.77 -0.21 2.01
C PRO A 285 -4.53 -0.76 1.35
N GLU A 286 -3.65 -1.30 2.18
CA GLU A 286 -2.50 -2.08 1.75
C GLU A 286 -2.52 -3.47 2.40
N CYS A 287 -2.15 -4.46 1.61
CA CYS A 287 -2.26 -5.87 1.86
C CYS A 287 -0.86 -6.49 1.85
N PRO A 288 -0.12 -6.41 2.98
CA PRO A 288 1.18 -7.03 3.11
C PRO A 288 1.06 -8.56 3.14
N THR A 289 2.02 -9.27 2.56
CA THR A 289 2.12 -10.73 2.68
C THR A 289 3.51 -11.27 2.34
N THR A 290 3.75 -12.53 2.68
CA THR A 290 5.04 -13.20 2.51
C THR A 290 5.06 -14.11 1.27
N LEU A 291 6.24 -14.32 0.70
CA LEU A 291 6.47 -15.39 -0.31
C LEU A 291 6.71 -16.74 0.35
N GLN A 292 7.43 -16.74 1.46
CA GLN A 292 7.64 -17.95 2.24
C GLN A 292 6.32 -18.37 2.87
N VAL A 293 6.10 -19.67 3.04
CA VAL A 293 4.87 -20.15 3.69
C VAL A 293 4.87 -19.85 5.19
N SER A 294 3.72 -19.99 5.84
CA SER A 294 3.56 -19.85 7.30
C SER A 294 3.88 -18.45 7.83
N ASP A 295 3.62 -17.42 7.02
CA ASP A 295 3.74 -16.01 7.42
C ASP A 295 5.16 -15.64 7.89
N ARG A 296 6.14 -16.10 7.11
CA ARG A 296 7.56 -15.93 7.45
C ARG A 296 8.17 -14.74 6.73
N TRP A 297 8.60 -13.76 7.50
CA TRP A 297 9.12 -12.47 7.00
C TRP A 297 10.64 -12.47 6.83
N PHE A 298 11.40 -13.03 7.76
CA PHE A 298 12.86 -13.16 7.58
C PHE A 298 13.25 -14.46 6.88
N TYR A 299 14.44 -14.50 6.29
CA TYR A 299 14.89 -15.64 5.49
C TYR A 299 14.89 -16.95 6.28
N GLY A 300 14.24 -17.98 5.74
CA GLY A 300 14.11 -19.31 6.35
C GLY A 300 15.24 -20.28 6.03
N GLY A 301 16.15 -19.89 5.15
CA GLY A 301 17.16 -20.79 4.58
C GLY A 301 16.69 -21.40 3.26
N ALA A 302 17.65 -21.93 2.50
CA ALA A 302 17.44 -22.36 1.12
C ALA A 302 16.42 -23.50 0.95
N ASP A 303 16.20 -24.29 2.00
CA ASP A 303 15.25 -25.41 2.01
C ASP A 303 13.87 -25.02 2.58
N PHE A 304 13.68 -23.77 3.01
CA PHE A 304 12.40 -23.32 3.50
C PHE A 304 11.38 -23.20 2.34
N PRO A 305 10.16 -23.74 2.49
CA PRO A 305 9.19 -23.75 1.40
C PRO A 305 8.67 -22.35 1.06
N ILE A 306 8.50 -22.12 -0.24
CA ILE A 306 7.88 -20.92 -0.82
C ILE A 306 6.54 -21.24 -1.47
N ARG A 307 5.63 -20.27 -1.44
CA ARG A 307 4.28 -20.36 -2.01
C ARG A 307 4.34 -20.55 -3.54
N PRO A 308 3.59 -21.49 -4.13
CA PRO A 308 3.59 -21.73 -5.58
C PRO A 308 3.07 -20.51 -6.36
N LEU A 309 3.41 -20.42 -7.65
CA LEU A 309 2.99 -19.32 -8.53
C LEU A 309 1.48 -19.06 -8.48
N GLN A 310 0.66 -20.13 -8.54
CA GLN A 310 -0.79 -20.00 -8.51
C GLN A 310 -1.28 -19.27 -7.26
N GLU A 311 -0.66 -19.50 -6.11
CA GLU A 311 -1.05 -18.83 -4.87
C GLU A 311 -0.72 -17.34 -4.89
N LEU A 312 0.40 -16.94 -5.52
CA LEU A 312 0.73 -15.52 -5.71
C LEU A 312 -0.24 -14.84 -6.68
N VAL A 313 -0.66 -15.55 -7.72
CA VAL A 313 -1.69 -15.10 -8.66
C VAL A 313 -3.03 -14.90 -7.95
N ASP A 314 -3.46 -15.88 -7.17
CA ASP A 314 -4.69 -15.80 -6.39
C ASP A 314 -4.64 -14.63 -5.40
N THR A 315 -3.50 -14.44 -4.72
CA THR A 315 -3.25 -13.29 -3.85
C THR A 315 -3.38 -11.96 -4.60
N TYR A 316 -2.82 -11.84 -5.80
CA TYR A 316 -2.98 -10.63 -6.62
C TYR A 316 -4.44 -10.33 -6.93
N HIS A 317 -5.24 -11.35 -7.25
CA HIS A 317 -6.68 -11.19 -7.47
C HIS A 317 -7.44 -10.87 -6.18
N THR A 318 -7.04 -11.42 -5.03
CA THR A 318 -7.67 -11.15 -3.72
C THR A 318 -7.16 -9.89 -3.03
N THR A 319 -6.23 -9.14 -3.65
CA THR A 319 -5.72 -7.86 -3.13
C THR A 319 -5.91 -6.74 -4.16
N VAL A 320 -5.06 -6.69 -5.19
CA VAL A 320 -5.12 -5.72 -6.29
C VAL A 320 -6.45 -5.79 -7.02
N GLY A 321 -6.97 -7.01 -7.22
CA GLY A 321 -8.28 -7.23 -7.80
C GLY A 321 -9.45 -6.78 -6.92
N ARG A 322 -9.19 -6.44 -5.66
CA ARG A 322 -10.17 -6.02 -4.64
C ARG A 322 -9.77 -4.68 -4.02
N ASN A 323 -9.29 -3.75 -4.84
CA ASN A 323 -9.05 -2.36 -4.44
C ASN A 323 -8.03 -2.17 -3.29
N CYS A 324 -7.11 -3.12 -3.10
CA CYS A 324 -6.03 -3.08 -2.12
C CYS A 324 -4.66 -3.11 -2.82
N LYS A 325 -3.69 -2.31 -2.36
CA LYS A 325 -2.31 -2.43 -2.85
C LYS A 325 -1.65 -3.67 -2.26
N LEU A 326 -0.94 -4.43 -3.09
CA LEU A 326 -0.24 -5.62 -2.65
C LEU A 326 1.21 -5.27 -2.34
N VAL A 327 1.68 -5.62 -1.15
CA VAL A 327 3.10 -5.57 -0.83
C VAL A 327 3.57 -6.97 -0.51
N PHE A 328 4.51 -7.47 -1.32
CA PHE A 328 5.19 -8.72 -1.02
C PHE A 328 6.42 -8.47 -0.15
N ASP A 329 6.66 -9.37 0.79
CA ASP A 329 7.94 -9.48 1.48
C ASP A 329 9.09 -9.75 0.49
N LEU A 330 10.30 -9.30 0.79
CA LEU A 330 11.51 -9.89 0.24
C LEU A 330 12.45 -10.24 1.38
N ALA A 331 12.45 -11.51 1.78
CA ALA A 331 13.43 -12.06 2.68
C ALA A 331 14.79 -12.28 1.99
N VAL A 332 15.78 -11.46 2.35
CA VAL A 332 17.15 -11.54 1.81
C VAL A 332 17.98 -12.57 2.60
N GLY A 333 18.79 -13.33 1.87
CA GLY A 333 19.67 -14.39 2.38
C GLY A 333 20.77 -13.89 3.32
N ARG A 334 21.37 -14.83 4.06
CA ARG A 334 22.49 -14.55 4.99
C ARG A 334 23.79 -14.16 4.27
N ASP A 335 23.90 -14.47 2.99
CA ASP A 335 25.00 -14.05 2.14
C ASP A 335 24.86 -12.59 1.69
N GLY A 336 23.70 -11.96 1.90
CA GLY A 336 23.38 -10.60 1.45
C GLY A 336 22.68 -10.54 0.09
N LEU A 337 22.28 -11.68 -0.47
CA LEU A 337 21.65 -11.80 -1.78
C LEU A 337 20.22 -12.37 -1.70
N VAL A 338 19.42 -12.16 -2.74
CA VAL A 338 18.13 -12.85 -2.89
C VAL A 338 18.37 -14.31 -3.26
N ASP A 339 17.73 -15.24 -2.53
CA ASP A 339 17.78 -16.67 -2.90
C ASP A 339 17.27 -16.86 -4.35
N PRO A 340 18.00 -17.56 -5.22
CA PRO A 340 17.60 -17.76 -6.61
C PRO A 340 16.19 -18.36 -6.79
N LYS A 341 15.70 -19.18 -5.85
CA LYS A 341 14.32 -19.71 -5.86
C LYS A 341 13.30 -18.60 -5.61
N HIS A 342 13.62 -17.65 -4.72
CA HIS A 342 12.77 -16.48 -4.47
C HIS A 342 12.71 -15.59 -5.71
N ALA A 343 13.88 -15.24 -6.26
CA ALA A 343 13.97 -14.42 -7.47
C ALA A 343 13.22 -15.05 -8.66
N SER A 344 13.40 -16.36 -8.88
CA SER A 344 12.69 -17.10 -9.95
C SER A 344 11.18 -17.05 -9.76
N ARG A 345 10.67 -17.26 -8.54
CA ARG A 345 9.23 -17.24 -8.26
C ARG A 345 8.62 -15.86 -8.46
N TYR A 346 9.31 -14.80 -8.04
CA TYR A 346 8.86 -13.43 -8.31
C TYR A 346 8.88 -13.11 -9.81
N LYS A 347 9.90 -13.55 -10.53
CA LYS A 347 9.95 -13.39 -11.98
C LYS A 347 8.80 -14.13 -12.68
N GLU A 348 8.53 -15.38 -12.31
CA GLU A 348 7.38 -16.16 -12.81
C GLU A 348 6.06 -15.40 -12.59
N PHE A 349 5.89 -14.82 -11.40
CA PHE A 349 4.73 -14.00 -11.07
C PHE A 349 4.65 -12.73 -11.94
N GLY A 350 5.76 -12.00 -12.09
CA GLY A 350 5.83 -10.84 -12.97
C GLY A 350 5.56 -11.16 -14.43
N ASP A 351 6.07 -12.29 -14.92
CA ASP A 351 5.82 -12.79 -16.28
C ASP A 351 4.33 -13.10 -16.47
N TYR A 352 3.68 -13.73 -15.49
CA TYR A 352 2.22 -13.95 -15.51
C TYR A 352 1.46 -12.62 -15.57
N ILE A 353 1.79 -11.63 -14.72
CA ILE A 353 1.10 -10.33 -14.69
C ILE A 353 1.27 -9.61 -16.03
N ARG A 354 2.48 -9.57 -16.60
CA ARG A 354 2.73 -8.98 -17.92
C ARG A 354 2.00 -9.72 -19.03
N GLY A 355 2.06 -11.05 -19.04
CA GLY A 355 1.42 -11.87 -20.06
C GLY A 355 -0.11 -11.74 -20.04
N CYS A 356 -0.69 -11.67 -18.85
CA CYS A 356 -2.14 -11.62 -18.65
C CYS A 356 -2.72 -10.20 -18.80
N TYR A 357 -2.08 -9.18 -18.21
CA TYR A 357 -2.63 -7.83 -18.11
C TYR A 357 -1.89 -6.78 -18.94
N GLY A 358 -0.79 -7.14 -19.61
CA GLY A 358 0.03 -6.20 -20.37
C GLY A 358 -0.57 -5.74 -21.69
N THR A 359 -1.48 -6.52 -22.29
CA THR A 359 -2.18 -6.12 -23.52
C THR A 359 -3.64 -6.56 -23.46
N PRO A 360 -4.60 -5.62 -23.35
CA PRO A 360 -6.02 -5.95 -23.32
C PRO A 360 -6.53 -6.38 -24.69
N LEU A 361 -7.56 -7.22 -24.68
CA LEU A 361 -8.32 -7.59 -25.89
C LEU A 361 -9.15 -6.40 -26.41
N ALA A 362 -9.63 -5.56 -25.49
CA ALA A 362 -10.36 -4.33 -25.77
C ALA A 362 -10.20 -3.35 -24.60
N SER A 363 -10.09 -2.07 -24.94
CA SER A 363 -10.03 -0.94 -24.00
C SER A 363 -10.91 0.25 -24.38
N GLU A 364 -11.51 0.23 -25.57
CA GLU A 364 -12.36 1.32 -26.04
C GLU A 364 -13.77 1.15 -25.48
N PHE A 365 -14.11 2.00 -24.51
CA PHE A 365 -15.42 2.04 -23.89
C PHE A 365 -16.07 3.42 -23.98
N ASN A 366 -17.40 3.43 -23.94
CA ASN A 366 -18.20 4.66 -23.84
C ASN A 366 -19.17 4.54 -22.68
N CYS A 367 -19.25 5.59 -21.86
CA CYS A 367 -20.19 5.67 -20.75
C CYS A 367 -21.30 6.68 -21.05
N SER A 368 -22.54 6.30 -20.77
CA SER A 368 -23.72 7.17 -20.84
C SER A 368 -24.54 6.99 -19.57
N GLY A 369 -24.43 7.96 -18.66
CA GLY A 369 -25.00 7.86 -17.32
C GLY A 369 -24.39 6.68 -16.56
N ASN A 370 -25.23 5.76 -16.12
CA ASN A 370 -24.82 4.62 -15.29
C ASN A 370 -24.48 3.36 -16.08
N ILE A 371 -24.31 3.48 -17.41
CA ILE A 371 -24.00 2.35 -18.28
C ILE A 371 -22.70 2.65 -19.02
N CYS A 372 -21.72 1.76 -18.90
CA CYS A 372 -20.50 1.80 -19.70
C CYS A 372 -20.41 0.56 -20.58
N ILE A 373 -20.11 0.74 -21.87
CA ILE A 373 -20.03 -0.35 -22.84
C ILE A 373 -18.62 -0.40 -23.42
N LEU A 374 -17.92 -1.49 -23.16
CA LEU A 374 -16.65 -1.87 -23.79
C LEU A 374 -16.96 -2.72 -25.03
N ARG A 375 -16.45 -2.33 -26.21
CA ARG A 375 -16.70 -3.07 -27.46
C ARG A 375 -15.44 -3.77 -27.93
N PHE A 376 -15.60 -5.01 -28.38
CA PHE A 376 -14.53 -5.72 -29.06
C PHE A 376 -14.56 -5.39 -30.57
N PRO A 377 -13.40 -5.40 -31.27
CA PRO A 377 -13.34 -5.23 -32.73
C PRO A 377 -14.12 -6.31 -33.49
N SER A 378 -14.09 -7.55 -32.98
CA SER A 378 -14.89 -8.70 -33.42
C SER A 378 -15.30 -9.51 -32.20
N THR A 379 -16.12 -10.54 -32.36
CA THR A 379 -16.48 -11.42 -31.24
C THR A 379 -15.21 -12.13 -30.72
N HIS A 380 -14.96 -12.07 -29.41
CA HIS A 380 -13.78 -12.67 -28.75
C HIS A 380 -14.19 -13.41 -27.48
N LEU A 381 -13.36 -14.39 -27.09
CA LEU A 381 -13.41 -14.99 -25.75
C LEU A 381 -12.71 -14.04 -24.77
N ALA A 382 -13.34 -13.78 -23.63
CA ALA A 382 -12.74 -13.09 -22.49
C ALA A 382 -13.09 -13.84 -21.21
N ASP A 383 -12.15 -13.90 -20.26
CA ASP A 383 -12.35 -14.58 -18.97
C ASP A 383 -12.32 -13.59 -17.78
N ARG A 384 -11.98 -12.32 -18.03
CA ARG A 384 -11.93 -11.30 -17.00
C ARG A 384 -12.02 -9.89 -17.54
N VAL A 385 -12.32 -8.96 -16.64
CA VAL A 385 -12.16 -7.52 -16.87
C VAL A 385 -11.39 -6.83 -15.76
N VAL A 386 -10.77 -5.70 -16.10
CA VAL A 386 -10.21 -4.73 -15.17
C VAL A 386 -11.05 -3.46 -15.24
N ILE A 387 -11.51 -2.97 -14.09
CA ILE A 387 -12.26 -1.73 -13.98
C ILE A 387 -11.55 -0.82 -12.97
N ARG A 388 -11.38 0.46 -13.32
CA ARG A 388 -10.90 1.50 -12.40
C ARG A 388 -11.82 2.71 -12.44
N GLU A 389 -12.20 3.21 -11.27
CA GLU A 389 -12.80 4.54 -11.16
C GLU A 389 -11.72 5.61 -11.31
N ASN A 390 -12.10 6.75 -11.89
CA ASN A 390 -11.22 7.92 -11.97
C ASN A 390 -11.24 8.66 -10.63
N LEU A 391 -10.26 8.34 -9.78
CA LEU A 391 -10.14 8.93 -8.44
C LEU A 391 -9.81 10.44 -8.46
N ARG A 392 -9.34 10.98 -9.60
CA ARG A 392 -9.15 12.44 -9.82
C ARG A 392 -10.46 13.17 -10.10
N SER A 393 -11.49 12.45 -10.54
CA SER A 393 -12.76 13.06 -10.90
C SER A 393 -13.49 13.60 -9.67
N PRO A 394 -14.43 14.56 -9.83
CA PRO A 394 -15.24 15.07 -8.73
C PRO A 394 -16.09 14.01 -8.00
N SER A 395 -16.31 12.84 -8.61
CA SER A 395 -17.09 11.75 -8.00
C SER A 395 -16.22 10.77 -7.19
N GLY A 396 -14.91 10.71 -7.48
CA GLY A 396 -13.96 9.83 -6.80
C GLY A 396 -14.36 8.35 -6.90
N ALA A 397 -14.22 7.60 -5.81
CA ALA A 397 -14.67 6.21 -5.68
C ALA A 397 -16.17 6.14 -5.39
N SER A 398 -16.97 6.30 -6.43
CA SER A 398 -18.41 6.57 -6.38
C SER A 398 -19.30 5.32 -6.38
N ILE A 399 -18.89 4.24 -7.05
CA ILE A 399 -19.75 3.09 -7.35
C ILE A 399 -20.09 2.29 -6.08
N ARG A 400 -21.37 1.90 -5.94
CA ARG A 400 -21.91 1.18 -4.77
C ARG A 400 -22.60 -0.13 -5.09
N GLN A 401 -23.03 -0.32 -6.34
CA GLN A 401 -23.61 -1.57 -6.79
C GLN A 401 -23.52 -1.66 -8.30
N TRP A 402 -23.06 -2.79 -8.82
CA TRP A 402 -22.86 -2.98 -10.25
C TRP A 402 -22.98 -4.45 -10.69
N SER A 403 -23.11 -4.66 -12.00
CA SER A 403 -23.03 -5.97 -12.67
C SER A 403 -22.44 -5.84 -14.08
N LEU A 404 -22.00 -6.96 -14.65
CA LEU A 404 -21.60 -7.06 -16.06
C LEU A 404 -22.53 -7.97 -16.86
N ASP A 405 -22.88 -7.50 -18.06
CA ASP A 405 -23.51 -8.31 -19.10
C ASP A 405 -22.59 -8.43 -20.31
N GLY A 406 -22.65 -9.56 -21.02
CA GLY A 406 -22.00 -9.77 -22.31
C GLY A 406 -23.02 -9.70 -23.45
N LEU A 407 -22.64 -9.05 -24.56
CA LEU A 407 -23.43 -9.05 -25.80
C LEU A 407 -23.12 -10.31 -26.61
N MET A 408 -24.07 -11.25 -26.65
CA MET A 408 -23.90 -12.52 -27.34
C MET A 408 -24.18 -12.36 -28.83
N MET A 409 -23.30 -12.94 -29.65
CA MET A 409 -23.43 -12.95 -31.11
C MET A 409 -23.61 -14.37 -31.68
N TRP A 410 -24.20 -15.27 -30.89
CA TRP A 410 -24.38 -16.68 -31.21
C TRP A 410 -25.62 -17.26 -30.53
N GLY A 411 -26.07 -18.42 -31.01
CA GLY A 411 -27.22 -19.14 -30.47
C GLY A 411 -28.56 -18.42 -30.62
N ASP A 412 -29.56 -18.87 -29.87
CA ASP A 412 -30.93 -18.31 -29.88
C ASP A 412 -31.01 -16.90 -29.28
N CYS A 413 -29.92 -16.42 -28.68
CA CYS A 413 -29.78 -15.12 -28.03
C CYS A 413 -28.90 -14.15 -28.85
N LEU A 414 -28.91 -14.25 -30.17
CA LEU A 414 -28.19 -13.36 -31.07
C LEU A 414 -28.58 -11.88 -30.83
N GLY A 415 -27.64 -11.07 -30.36
CA GLY A 415 -27.83 -9.66 -30.03
C GLY A 415 -28.38 -9.41 -28.62
N CYS A 416 -28.53 -10.43 -27.79
CA CYS A 416 -28.98 -10.27 -26.40
C CYS A 416 -27.82 -9.90 -25.48
N TRP A 417 -28.12 -9.10 -24.45
CA TRP A 417 -27.26 -8.90 -23.29
C TRP A 417 -27.57 -9.98 -22.25
N ILE A 418 -26.57 -10.76 -21.86
CA ILE A 418 -26.72 -11.84 -20.87
C ILE A 418 -25.78 -11.55 -19.69
N PRO A 419 -26.25 -11.66 -18.43
CA PRO A 419 -25.40 -11.51 -17.25
C PRO A 419 -24.20 -12.46 -17.29
N ILE A 420 -23.02 -11.96 -16.92
CA ILE A 420 -21.80 -12.76 -16.81
C ILE A 420 -21.63 -13.15 -15.33
N PRO A 421 -21.83 -14.40 -14.91
CA PRO A 421 -21.58 -14.80 -13.54
C PRO A 421 -20.07 -15.00 -13.26
N PRO A 422 -19.56 -14.70 -12.05
CA PRO A 422 -20.22 -14.05 -10.92
C PRO A 422 -20.11 -12.51 -10.93
N ALA A 423 -19.96 -11.87 -12.10
CA ALA A 423 -19.54 -10.48 -12.28
C ALA A 423 -20.56 -9.43 -11.81
N LYS A 424 -20.66 -9.26 -10.49
CA LYS A 424 -21.40 -8.22 -9.78
C LYS A 424 -20.66 -7.89 -8.48
N GLY A 425 -20.92 -6.73 -7.90
CA GLY A 425 -20.29 -6.32 -6.65
C GLY A 425 -20.75 -4.95 -6.19
N GLN A 426 -20.07 -4.41 -5.19
CA GLN A 426 -20.33 -3.08 -4.65
C GLN A 426 -19.20 -2.12 -4.95
N SER A 427 -17.98 -2.40 -4.50
CA SER A 427 -16.84 -1.48 -4.67
C SER A 427 -16.04 -1.72 -5.96
N ILE A 428 -15.47 -0.64 -6.50
CA ILE A 428 -14.48 -0.69 -7.59
C ILE A 428 -13.23 0.10 -7.19
N GLY A 429 -13.36 1.42 -6.98
CA GLY A 429 -12.27 2.27 -6.53
C GLY A 429 -11.06 2.28 -7.47
N ASN A 430 -9.86 2.14 -6.90
CA ASN A 430 -8.59 2.18 -7.61
C ASN A 430 -8.46 1.07 -8.64
N LYS A 431 -8.87 -0.17 -8.31
CA LYS A 431 -8.84 -1.30 -9.25
C LYS A 431 -9.74 -2.44 -8.79
N ARG A 432 -10.52 -2.96 -9.72
CA ARG A 432 -11.29 -4.21 -9.61
C ARG A 432 -10.86 -5.15 -10.73
N ILE A 433 -10.49 -6.37 -10.38
CA ILE A 433 -10.31 -7.46 -11.35
C ILE A 433 -11.49 -8.40 -11.16
N VAL A 434 -12.30 -8.58 -12.20
CA VAL A 434 -13.46 -9.45 -12.16
C VAL A 434 -13.15 -10.68 -12.99
N LEU A 435 -12.94 -11.81 -12.32
CA LEU A 435 -12.80 -13.11 -12.98
C LEU A 435 -14.18 -13.69 -13.28
N PHE A 436 -14.36 -14.21 -14.48
CA PHE A 436 -15.58 -14.91 -14.88
C PHE A 436 -15.51 -16.37 -14.45
N GLY A 437 -16.67 -17.04 -14.35
CA GLY A 437 -16.69 -18.48 -14.06
C GLY A 437 -16.07 -19.34 -15.17
N GLU A 438 -16.12 -18.84 -16.41
CA GLU A 438 -15.52 -19.44 -17.60
C GLU A 438 -15.25 -18.35 -18.64
N ALA A 439 -14.44 -18.65 -19.66
CA ALA A 439 -14.25 -17.74 -20.79
C ALA A 439 -15.56 -17.64 -21.60
N VAL A 440 -16.03 -16.42 -21.84
CA VAL A 440 -17.32 -16.17 -22.49
C VAL A 440 -17.10 -15.48 -23.84
N LEU A 441 -17.74 -16.01 -24.89
CA LEU A 441 -17.64 -15.51 -26.26
C LEU A 441 -18.64 -14.37 -26.49
N MET A 442 -18.15 -13.15 -26.71
CA MET A 442 -19.01 -11.96 -26.78
C MET A 442 -18.43 -10.84 -27.67
N GLN A 443 -19.29 -9.91 -28.09
CA GLN A 443 -18.94 -8.76 -28.94
C GLN A 443 -18.80 -7.45 -28.15
N ALA A 444 -19.34 -7.39 -26.93
CA ALA A 444 -19.21 -6.25 -26.03
C ALA A 444 -19.47 -6.68 -24.58
N ILE A 445 -18.96 -5.90 -23.62
CA ILE A 445 -19.29 -6.00 -22.19
C ILE A 445 -19.97 -4.71 -21.77
N ARG A 446 -21.06 -4.83 -21.02
CA ARG A 446 -21.79 -3.71 -20.44
C ARG A 446 -21.65 -3.76 -18.93
N LEU A 447 -21.04 -2.73 -18.35
CA LEU A 447 -21.12 -2.43 -16.93
C LEU A 447 -22.42 -1.68 -16.65
N ASN A 448 -23.28 -2.27 -15.84
CA ASN A 448 -24.47 -1.62 -15.29
C ASN A 448 -24.16 -1.15 -13.88
N VAL A 449 -24.26 0.16 -13.62
CA VAL A 449 -24.13 0.74 -12.28
C VAL A 449 -25.51 1.04 -11.72
N TYR A 450 -25.88 0.38 -10.64
CA TYR A 450 -27.22 0.53 -10.05
C TYR A 450 -27.27 1.62 -8.98
N SER A 451 -26.14 1.91 -8.34
CA SER A 451 -26.05 2.90 -7.27
C SER A 451 -24.66 3.54 -7.22
N THR A 452 -24.63 4.85 -6.95
CA THR A 452 -23.41 5.64 -6.74
C THR A 452 -23.59 6.64 -5.59
N VAL A 453 -22.46 7.17 -5.09
CA VAL A 453 -22.42 8.33 -4.20
C VAL A 453 -21.55 9.42 -4.82
N GLY A 454 -21.86 10.70 -4.56
CA GLY A 454 -21.02 11.82 -5.00
C GLY A 454 -21.07 12.15 -6.50
N GLY A 455 -21.93 11.47 -7.28
CA GLY A 455 -22.17 11.77 -8.70
C GLY A 455 -22.27 10.53 -9.59
N PRO A 456 -22.32 10.71 -10.92
CA PRO A 456 -22.28 9.60 -11.87
C PRO A 456 -20.91 8.90 -11.86
N PRO A 457 -20.83 7.62 -12.25
CA PRO A 457 -19.56 6.91 -12.29
C PRO A 457 -18.67 7.47 -13.41
N ILE A 458 -17.41 7.73 -13.09
CA ILE A 458 -16.38 8.14 -14.07
C ILE A 458 -15.28 7.11 -14.00
N LEU A 459 -15.08 6.36 -15.09
CA LEU A 459 -14.05 5.33 -15.17
C LEU A 459 -12.75 5.89 -15.74
N ALA A 460 -11.63 5.43 -15.18
CA ALA A 460 -10.30 5.61 -15.75
C ALA A 460 -9.88 4.43 -16.64
N GLN A 461 -10.43 3.24 -16.39
CA GLN A 461 -10.10 2.02 -17.13
C GLN A 461 -11.32 1.09 -17.16
N PHE A 462 -11.57 0.48 -18.32
CA PHE A 462 -12.47 -0.66 -18.47
C PHE A 462 -11.95 -1.54 -19.59
N ASP A 463 -11.20 -2.56 -19.21
CA ASP A 463 -10.45 -3.42 -20.13
C ASP A 463 -10.88 -4.88 -19.99
N ALA A 464 -10.85 -5.63 -21.09
CA ALA A 464 -11.13 -7.06 -21.12
C ALA A 464 -9.87 -7.87 -21.48
N TYR A 465 -9.72 -9.04 -20.87
CA TYR A 465 -8.57 -9.92 -21.06
C TYR A 465 -9.01 -11.38 -21.21
N LEU A 466 -8.11 -12.18 -21.76
CA LEU A 466 -8.15 -13.64 -21.74
C LEU A 466 -6.75 -14.11 -21.38
N CYS A 467 -6.59 -14.70 -20.19
CA CYS A 467 -5.29 -15.18 -19.74
C CYS A 467 -5.25 -16.71 -19.83
N GLN A 468 -4.16 -17.23 -20.40
CA GLN A 468 -3.93 -18.66 -20.59
C GLN A 468 -3.16 -19.28 -19.43
#